data_AF-A0A1A0M5I0-F1
#
_entry.id   AF-A0A1A0M5I0-F1
#
_cell.length_a   1.000
_cell.length_b   1.000
_cell.length_c   1.000
_cell.angle_alpha   90.00
_cell.angle_beta   90.00
_cell.angle_gamma   90.00
#
_symmetry.space_group_name_H-M   'P 1'
#
loop_
_entity.id
_entity.type
_entity.pdbx_description
1 polymer ?
#
loop_
_entity_poly.entity_id
_entity_poly.type
_entity_poly.pdbx_seq_one_letter_code
_entity_poly.pdbx_strand_id
1 'polypeptide(L)'
;MCDFHGAKAPQVKRKARQRIEEAADRMACELLKMATDANVTDSVKLAAIRDALDRAGLAAKNAVEVEVGPPKPYEQILDNLMVLEGGSRAEFRRSRVALEAHPRRHIGNDDQGLAASIDAEVN
;
A
#
# COMPACT_ATOMS: atom_id res chain seq x y z
N MET A 1 30.48 -1.07 -25.82
CA MET A 1 29.09 -0.71 -26.22
C MET A 1 28.63 0.42 -25.30
N CYS A 2 28.25 1.59 -25.81
CA CYS A 2 27.74 2.67 -24.94
C CYS A 2 26.21 2.54 -24.73
N ASP A 3 25.66 3.32 -23.80
CA ASP A 3 24.22 3.35 -23.49
C ASP A 3 23.32 3.44 -24.73
N PHE A 4 23.73 4.25 -25.71
CA PHE A 4 23.00 4.50 -26.96
C PHE A 4 23.16 3.39 -28.01
N HIS A 5 24.21 2.58 -27.92
CA HIS A 5 24.43 1.45 -28.83
C HIS A 5 23.87 0.15 -28.23
N GLY A 6 22.70 0.21 -27.59
CA GLY A 6 21.98 -0.99 -27.16
C GLY A 6 22.42 -1.62 -25.83
N ALA A 7 23.34 -1.01 -25.08
CA ALA A 7 23.67 -1.49 -23.72
C ALA A 7 22.45 -1.46 -22.78
N LYS A 8 21.52 -0.50 -22.97
CA LYS A 8 20.27 -0.41 -22.21
C LYS A 8 19.12 -1.26 -22.75
N ALA A 9 19.33 -1.98 -23.86
CA ALA A 9 18.28 -2.79 -24.46
C ALA A 9 17.76 -3.86 -23.46
N PRO A 10 16.45 -4.14 -23.43
CA PRO A 10 15.85 -5.00 -22.41
C PRO A 10 16.44 -6.42 -22.40
N GLN A 11 16.78 -6.96 -23.58
CA GLN A 11 17.41 -8.27 -23.71
C GLN A 11 18.82 -8.33 -23.08
N VAL A 12 19.58 -7.23 -23.16
CA VAL A 12 20.92 -7.13 -22.57
C VAL A 12 20.81 -7.05 -21.04
N LYS A 13 19.88 -6.24 -20.53
CA LYS A 13 19.60 -6.15 -19.09
C LYS A 13 19.15 -7.48 -18.50
N ARG A 14 18.23 -8.19 -19.18
CA ARG A 14 17.77 -9.52 -18.75
C ARG A 14 18.92 -10.52 -18.69
N LYS A 15 19.77 -10.56 -19.73
CA LYS A 15 20.95 -11.44 -19.76
C LYS A 15 21.99 -11.06 -18.70
N ALA A 16 22.11 -9.78 -18.35
CA ALA A 16 22.98 -9.34 -17.26
C ALA A 16 22.45 -9.78 -15.89
N ARG A 17 21.12 -9.66 -15.65
CA ARG A 17 20.48 -10.17 -14.43
C ARG A 17 20.70 -11.67 -14.26
N GLN A 18 20.50 -12.44 -15.32
CA GLN A 18 20.74 -13.88 -15.32
C GLN A 18 22.17 -14.23 -14.88
N ARG A 19 23.19 -13.51 -15.37
CA ARG A 19 24.58 -13.73 -14.94
C ARG A 19 24.83 -13.41 -13.47
N ILE A 20 24.13 -12.41 -12.93
CA ILE A 20 24.22 -12.05 -11.51
C ILE A 20 23.57 -13.14 -10.66
N GLU A 21 22.43 -13.67 -11.09
CA GLU A 21 21.74 -14.79 -10.45
C GLU A 21 22.60 -16.06 -10.46
N GLU A 22 23.20 -16.39 -11.60
CA GLU A 22 24.14 -17.51 -11.75
C GLU A 22 25.39 -17.34 -10.86
N ALA A 23 25.85 -16.09 -10.66
CA ALA A 23 26.98 -15.78 -9.79
C ALA A 23 26.62 -15.65 -8.30
N ALA A 24 25.32 -15.69 -7.95
CA ALA A 24 24.85 -15.39 -6.60
C ALA A 24 25.43 -16.35 -5.55
N ASP A 25 25.48 -17.64 -5.85
CA ASP A 25 26.02 -18.67 -4.95
C ASP A 25 27.52 -18.44 -4.66
N ARG A 26 28.29 -18.13 -5.70
CA ARG A 26 29.71 -17.76 -5.56
C ARG A 26 29.87 -16.50 -4.71
N MET A 27 29.04 -15.48 -4.91
CA MET A 27 29.10 -14.25 -4.11
C MET A 27 28.75 -14.50 -2.63
N ALA A 28 27.78 -15.39 -2.36
CA ALA A 28 27.43 -15.80 -1.00
C ALA A 28 28.59 -16.53 -0.31
N CYS A 29 29.31 -17.39 -1.03
CA CYS A 29 30.50 -18.06 -0.50
C CYS A 29 31.60 -17.07 -0.11
N GLU A 30 31.88 -16.06 -0.95
CA GLU A 30 32.88 -15.04 -0.63
C GLU A 30 32.46 -14.17 0.56
N LEU A 31 31.17 -13.84 0.69
CA LEU A 31 30.65 -13.13 1.87
C LEU A 31 30.92 -13.91 3.17
N LEU A 32 30.66 -15.22 3.17
CA LEU A 32 30.91 -16.08 4.33
C LEU A 32 32.40 -16.19 4.67
N LYS A 33 33.27 -16.23 3.65
CA LYS A 33 34.73 -16.18 3.86
C LYS A 33 35.13 -14.87 4.54
N MET A 34 34.65 -13.72 4.06
CA MET A 34 34.93 -12.42 4.68
C MET A 34 34.42 -12.32 6.12
N ALA A 35 33.29 -12.95 6.43
CA ALA A 35 32.73 -12.99 7.78
C ALA A 35 33.56 -13.83 8.77
N THR A 36 34.29 -14.84 8.28
CA THR A 36 35.07 -15.77 9.11
C THR A 36 36.59 -15.53 9.08
N ASP A 37 37.10 -14.74 8.14
CA ASP A 37 38.53 -14.43 8.01
C ASP A 37 39.03 -13.55 9.17
N ALA A 38 40.09 -13.99 9.84
CA ALA A 38 40.73 -13.26 10.92
C ALA A 38 41.41 -11.96 10.46
N ASN A 39 41.81 -11.86 9.19
CA ASN A 39 42.62 -10.75 8.65
C ASN A 39 41.79 -9.56 8.13
N VAL A 40 40.46 -9.68 8.08
CA VAL A 40 39.56 -8.61 7.67
C VAL A 40 39.38 -7.62 8.83
N THR A 41 39.37 -6.32 8.53
CA THR A 41 39.11 -5.28 9.54
C THR A 41 37.77 -5.53 10.25
N ASP A 42 37.72 -5.27 11.56
CA ASP A 42 36.53 -5.57 12.37
C ASP A 42 35.26 -4.89 11.84
N SER A 43 35.39 -3.69 11.27
CA SER A 43 34.27 -2.96 10.66
C SER A 43 33.64 -3.71 9.48
N VAL A 44 34.48 -4.24 8.58
CA VAL A 44 34.04 -5.00 7.40
C VAL A 44 33.50 -6.37 7.81
N LYS A 45 34.12 -7.01 8.81
CA LYS A 45 33.68 -8.30 9.35
C LYS A 45 32.29 -8.21 9.97
N LEU A 46 32.06 -7.19 10.79
CA LEU A 46 30.76 -6.95 11.41
C LEU A 46 29.68 -6.62 10.36
N ALA A 47 30.02 -5.87 9.31
CA ALA A 47 29.11 -5.63 8.19
C ALA A 47 28.76 -6.94 7.47
N ALA A 48 29.75 -7.77 7.12
CA ALA A 48 29.55 -9.05 6.46
C ALA A 48 28.69 -10.03 7.28
N ILE A 49 28.88 -10.06 8.61
CA ILE A 49 28.07 -10.87 9.52
C ILE A 49 26.60 -10.42 9.52
N ARG A 50 26.34 -9.11 9.63
CA ARG A 50 24.97 -8.57 9.56
C ARG A 50 24.30 -8.90 8.23
N ASP A 51 25.02 -8.68 7.13
CA ASP A 51 24.57 -9.00 5.78
C ASP A 51 24.23 -10.48 5.58
N ALA A 52 24.99 -11.38 6.21
CA ALA A 52 24.71 -12.82 6.18
C ALA A 52 23.47 -13.18 7.02
N LEU A 53 23.32 -12.60 8.21
CA LEU A 53 22.17 -12.80 9.08
C LEU A 53 20.88 -12.26 8.46
N ASP A 54 20.93 -11.11 7.78
CA ASP A 54 19.79 -10.51 7.11
C ASP A 54 19.29 -11.40 5.97
N ARG A 55 20.20 -11.99 5.19
CA ARG A 55 19.85 -12.97 4.14
C ARG A 55 19.33 -14.29 4.69
N ALA A 56 19.76 -14.68 5.89
CA ALA A 56 19.23 -15.86 6.60
C ALA A 56 17.84 -15.61 7.22
N GLY A 57 17.31 -14.38 7.15
CA GLY A 57 16.04 -14.01 7.78
C GLY A 57 16.11 -13.96 9.31
N LEU A 58 17.33 -13.90 9.87
CA LEU A 58 17.59 -13.83 11.31
C LEU A 58 17.76 -12.38 11.81
N ALA A 59 17.55 -11.40 10.92
CA ALA A 59 17.58 -9.98 11.25
C ALA A 59 16.57 -9.63 12.36
N ALA A 60 16.89 -8.61 13.15
CA ALA A 60 15.92 -7.99 14.04
C ALA A 60 14.70 -7.55 13.23
N LYS A 61 13.50 -7.92 13.68
CA LYS A 61 12.24 -7.60 13.01
C LYS A 61 12.02 -6.09 13.06
N ASN A 62 12.32 -5.40 11.95
CA ASN A 62 11.87 -4.02 11.76
C ASN A 62 10.41 -4.07 11.28
N ALA A 63 9.47 -4.23 12.22
CA ALA A 63 8.05 -4.13 11.91
C ALA A 63 7.69 -2.66 11.72
N VAL A 64 7.47 -2.24 10.47
CA VAL A 64 6.76 -1.00 10.15
C VAL A 64 5.31 -1.39 9.92
N GLU A 65 4.49 -1.19 10.93
CA GLU A 65 3.06 -1.46 10.86
C GLU A 65 2.40 -0.31 10.10
N VAL A 66 2.21 -0.50 8.78
CA VAL A 66 1.39 0.38 7.96
C VAL A 66 -0.01 -0.21 7.95
N GLU A 67 -0.90 0.34 8.77
CA GLU A 67 -2.33 0.04 8.69
C GLU A 67 -2.89 0.61 7.38
N VAL A 68 -2.87 -0.18 6.29
CA VAL A 68 -3.64 0.06 5.06
C VAL A 68 -5.09 -0.41 5.24
N GLY A 69 -5.74 0.13 6.27
CA GLY A 69 -7.18 -0.02 6.50
C GLY A 69 -7.95 1.20 5.98
N PRO A 70 -9.28 1.10 5.82
CA PRO A 70 -10.12 2.29 5.71
C PRO A 70 -9.76 3.27 6.85
N PRO A 71 -9.69 4.59 6.59
CA PRO A 71 -9.32 5.57 7.60
C PRO A 71 -10.17 5.37 8.84
N LYS A 72 -9.54 5.46 10.01
CA LYS A 72 -10.26 5.20 11.26
C LYS A 72 -11.47 6.14 11.33
N PRO A 73 -12.61 5.72 11.91
CA PRO A 73 -13.83 6.52 11.86
C PRO A 73 -13.65 7.96 12.37
N TYR A 74 -12.70 8.19 13.28
CA TYR A 74 -12.37 9.53 13.77
C TYR A 74 -11.55 10.38 12.77
N GLU A 75 -10.72 9.77 11.92
CA GLU A 75 -9.95 10.48 10.88
C GLU A 75 -10.87 11.02 9.79
N GLN A 76 -11.92 10.27 9.44
CA GLN A 76 -12.95 10.73 8.51
C GLN A 76 -13.66 12.00 9.01
N ILE A 77 -13.82 12.16 10.33
CA ILE A 77 -14.42 13.36 10.91
C ILE A 77 -13.44 14.55 10.80
N LEU A 78 -12.14 14.30 11.02
CA LEU A 78 -11.11 15.33 10.93
C LEU A 78 -10.91 15.82 9.49
N ASP A 79 -10.96 14.93 8.50
CA ASP A 79 -10.91 15.32 7.09
C ASP A 79 -12.12 16.19 6.69
N ASN A 80 -13.30 15.82 7.19
CA ASN A 80 -14.52 16.58 6.93
C ASN A 80 -14.58 17.91 7.70
N LEU A 81 -13.78 18.08 8.77
CA LEU A 81 -13.75 19.31 9.56
C LEU A 81 -13.23 20.51 8.75
N MET A 82 -12.41 20.28 7.73
CA MET A 82 -11.93 21.34 6.83
C MET A 82 -13.02 21.93 5.93
N VAL A 83 -14.13 21.21 5.72
CA VAL A 83 -15.25 21.60 4.84
C VAL A 83 -16.48 22.05 5.64
N LEU A 84 -16.50 21.78 6.95
CA LEU A 84 -17.60 22.16 7.82
C LEU A 84 -17.49 23.65 8.23
N GLU A 85 -18.36 24.49 7.66
CA GLU A 85 -18.55 25.85 8.15
C GLU A 85 -19.23 25.83 9.53
N GLY A 86 -18.62 26.51 10.50
CA GLY A 86 -19.18 26.64 11.84
C GLY A 86 -20.42 27.54 11.86
N GLY A 87 -21.56 27.01 12.31
CA GLY A 87 -22.79 27.78 12.56
C GLY A 87 -23.03 28.07 14.05
N SER A 88 -24.02 28.92 14.36
CA SER A 88 -24.41 29.20 15.75
C SER A 88 -25.29 28.09 16.34
N ARG A 89 -25.07 27.73 17.62
CA ARG A 89 -25.95 26.80 18.36
C ARG A 89 -27.40 27.25 18.41
N ALA A 90 -27.67 28.55 18.31
CA ALA A 90 -29.04 29.08 18.25
C ALA A 90 -29.71 28.84 16.89
N GLU A 91 -28.93 28.81 15.81
CA GLU A 91 -29.41 28.54 14.45
C GLU A 91 -29.68 27.05 14.25
N PHE A 92 -28.78 26.19 14.72
CA PHE A 92 -28.99 24.73 14.70
C PHE A 92 -30.24 24.29 15.50
N ARG A 93 -30.49 24.92 16.65
CA ARG A 93 -31.71 24.66 17.43
C ARG A 93 -32.98 25.06 16.68
N ARG A 94 -32.93 26.16 15.92
CA ARG A 94 -34.05 26.62 15.09
C ARG A 94 -34.31 25.69 13.90
N SER A 95 -33.26 25.22 13.22
CA SER A 95 -33.40 24.30 12.09
C SER A 95 -33.87 22.90 12.51
N ARG A 96 -33.41 22.39 13.67
CA ARG A 96 -33.88 21.13 14.27
C ARG A 96 -35.39 21.11 14.50
N VAL A 97 -35.92 22.17 15.11
CA VAL A 97 -37.36 22.30 15.37
C VAL A 97 -38.16 22.36 14.06
N ALA A 98 -37.63 23.02 13.03
CA ALA A 98 -38.25 23.06 11.70
C ALA A 98 -38.24 21.69 10.99
N LEU A 99 -37.20 20.88 11.21
CA LEU A 99 -37.09 19.52 10.67
C LEU A 99 -38.02 18.53 11.38
N GLU A 100 -38.18 18.66 12.70
CA GLU A 100 -39.08 17.85 13.53
C GLU A 100 -40.56 18.18 13.28
N ALA A 101 -40.87 19.36 12.76
CA ALA A 101 -42.23 19.77 12.39
C ALA A 101 -42.74 19.16 11.07
N HIS A 102 -41.89 18.49 10.28
CA HIS A 102 -42.32 17.78 9.08
C HIS A 102 -42.65 16.32 9.44
N PRO A 103 -43.90 15.86 9.28
CA PRO A 103 -44.21 14.45 9.50
C PRO A 103 -43.41 13.63 8.48
N ARG A 104 -42.68 12.61 8.98
CA ARG A 104 -41.98 11.64 8.13
C ARG A 104 -42.98 11.12 7.10
N ARG A 105 -42.77 11.47 5.83
CA ARG A 105 -43.51 10.85 4.73
C ARG A 105 -43.21 9.35 4.79
N HIS A 106 -44.24 8.58 5.09
CA HIS A 106 -44.20 7.13 5.01
C HIS A 106 -43.89 6.80 3.55
N ILE A 107 -42.71 6.24 3.28
CA ILE A 107 -42.41 5.66 1.98
C ILE A 107 -43.31 4.43 1.89
N GLY A 108 -44.38 4.54 1.11
CA GLY A 108 -45.20 3.39 0.70
C GLY A 108 -44.38 2.55 -0.27
N ASN A 109 -44.47 1.22 -0.13
CA ASN A 109 -43.87 0.29 -1.07
C ASN A 109 -44.69 0.28 -2.36
N ASP A 110 -44.21 1.00 -3.37
CA ASP A 110 -44.76 1.01 -4.72
C ASP A 110 -44.02 -0.04 -5.57
N ASP A 111 -44.21 -1.32 -5.26
CA ASP A 111 -43.53 -2.44 -5.93
C ASP A 111 -44.18 -2.79 -7.29
N GLN A 112 -44.60 -1.79 -8.06
CA GLN A 112 -45.22 -1.96 -9.37
C GLN A 112 -44.61 -0.99 -10.39
N GLY A 113 -43.39 -1.29 -10.85
CA GLY A 113 -42.75 -0.47 -11.89
C GLY A 113 -41.56 -1.09 -12.64
N LEU A 114 -41.19 -2.35 -12.40
CA LEU A 114 -39.98 -2.94 -13.00
C LEU A 114 -40.14 -4.37 -13.53
N ALA A 115 -41.31 -4.70 -14.09
CA ALA A 115 -41.56 -6.03 -14.69
C ALA A 115 -41.91 -6.01 -16.18
N ALA A 116 -41.77 -4.87 -16.88
CA ALA A 116 -42.25 -4.74 -18.27
C ALA A 116 -41.16 -4.41 -19.31
N SER A 117 -39.89 -4.74 -19.06
CA SER A 117 -38.81 -4.37 -20.00
C SER A 117 -37.81 -5.48 -20.35
N ILE A 118 -38.12 -6.77 -20.15
CA ILE A 118 -37.16 -7.87 -20.46
C ILE A 118 -37.50 -8.67 -21.74
N ASP A 119 -38.71 -8.61 -22.30
CA ASP A 119 -39.10 -9.53 -23.39
C ASP A 119 -39.12 -8.93 -24.81
N ALA A 120 -38.18 -8.04 -25.15
CA ALA A 120 -38.14 -7.42 -26.49
C ALA A 120 -36.82 -7.58 -27.27
N GLU A 121 -35.91 -8.46 -26.85
CA GLU A 121 -34.62 -8.63 -27.57
C GLU A 121 -34.14 -10.09 -27.65
N VAL A 122 -35.01 -11.02 -28.05
CA VAL A 122 -34.61 -12.27 -28.73
C VAL A 122 -35.74 -12.74 -29.66
N ASN A 123 -35.72 -12.29 -30.94
CA ASN A 123 -35.91 -13.13 -32.14
C ASN A 123 -35.64 -12.32 -33.41
#